data_AF-A0A1M6KP25-F1
#
_entry.id   AF-A0A1M6KP25-F1
#
_cell.length_a   1.000
_cell.length_b   1.000
_cell.length_c   1.000
_cell.angle_alpha   90.00
_cell.angle_beta   90.00
_cell.angle_gamma   90.00
#
_symmetry.space_group_name_H-M   'P 1'
#
loop_
_entity.id
_entity.type
_entity.pdbx_description
1 polymer ?
#
loop_
_entity_poly.entity_id
_entity_poly.type
_entity_poly.pdbx_seq_one_letter_code
_entity_poly.pdbx_strand_id
1 'polypeptide(L)' 'MSKPLAKPRFSREEFCELIDARLHQLETHTEAKRRYAAVLAAIRQNLDTYKQTRKMA' A
#
# COMPACT_ATOMS: atom_id res chain seq x y z
N MET A 1 12.09 -32.12 -0.30
CA MET A 1 12.97 -31.00 0.13
C MET A 1 12.17 -29.71 0.10
N SER A 2 11.78 -29.20 1.26
CA SER A 2 11.00 -27.96 1.38
C SER A 2 11.92 -26.77 1.10
N LYS A 3 11.67 -26.02 0.02
CA LYS A 3 12.38 -24.77 -0.25
C LYS A 3 12.18 -23.82 0.93
N PRO A 4 13.23 -23.16 1.47
CA PRO A 4 13.03 -22.16 2.50
C PRO A 4 12.21 -21.01 1.90
N LEU A 5 10.99 -20.83 2.40
CA LEU A 5 10.18 -19.65 2.12
C LEU A 5 11.03 -18.44 2.51
N ALA A 6 11.41 -17.64 1.52
CA ALA A 6 12.21 -16.44 1.76
C ALA A 6 11.54 -15.61 2.87
N LYS A 7 12.29 -15.28 3.92
CA LYS A 7 11.77 -14.42 4.97
C LYS A 7 11.31 -13.10 4.33
N PRO A 8 10.10 -12.62 4.63
CA PRO A 8 9.62 -11.34 4.13
C PRO A 8 10.65 -10.26 4.48
N ARG A 9 11.05 -9.47 3.49
CA ARG A 9 12.05 -8.39 3.68
C ARG A 9 11.52 -7.25 4.54
N PHE A 10 10.20 -7.15 4.66
CA PHE A 10 9.49 -6.16 5.46
C PHE A 10 8.42 -6.87 6.30
N SER A 11 8.20 -6.36 7.50
CA SER A 11 6.99 -6.65 8.26
C SER A 11 5.76 -6.15 7.49
N ARG A 12 4.58 -6.59 7.90
CA ARG A 12 3.34 -6.14 7.26
C ARG A 12 3.07 -4.68 7.56
N GLU A 13 3.39 -4.21 8.76
CA GLU A 13 3.29 -2.81 9.14
C GLU A 13 4.24 -1.94 8.31
N GLU A 14 5.50 -2.35 8.18
CA GLU A 14 6.51 -1.66 7.37
C GLU A 14 6.07 -1.58 5.91
N PHE A 15 5.50 -2.66 5.36
CA PHE A 15 4.96 -2.64 4.00
C PHE A 15 3.81 -1.64 3.85
N CYS A 16 2.89 -1.58 4.83
CA CYS A 16 1.78 -0.64 4.79
C CYS A 16 2.25 0.82 4.84
N GLU A 17 3.25 1.13 5.66
CA GLU A 17 3.86 2.46 5.74
C GLU A 17 4.58 2.84 4.45
N LEU A 18 5.32 1.90 3.85
CA LEU A 18 6.00 2.11 2.57
C LEU A 18 5.02 2.41 1.43
N ILE A 19 3.93 1.63 1.32
CA ILE A 19 2.90 1.86 0.30
C ILE A 19 2.19 3.18 0.55
N ASP A 20 1.87 3.51 1.81
CA ASP A 20 1.20 4.76 2.17
C ASP A 20 2.02 5.99 1.76
N ALA A 21 3.31 6.00 2.13
CA ALA A 21 4.24 7.07 1.78
C ALA A 21 4.39 7.21 0.26
N ARG A 22 4.51 6.09 -0.46
CA ARG A 22 4.63 6.12 -1.93
C ARG A 22 3.36 6.59 -2.60
N LEU A 23 2.21 6.17 -2.10
CA LEU A 23 0.90 6.57 -2.62
C LEU A 23 0.67 8.07 -2.42
N HIS A 24 1.06 8.62 -1.26
CA HIS A 24 1.00 10.05 -1.00
C HIS A 24 1.88 10.87 -1.96
N GLN A 25 3.10 10.40 -2.25
CA GLN A 25 3.96 11.03 -3.26
C GLN A 25 3.33 11.04 -4.66
N LEU A 26 2.61 9.98 -5.04
CA LEU A 26 1.94 9.90 -6.34
C LEU A 26 0.67 10.77 -6.39
N GLU A 27 -0.08 10.85 -5.29
CA GLU A 27 -1.28 11.68 -5.18
C GLU A 27 -0.97 13.18 -5.20
N THR A 28 0.21 13.57 -4.69
CA THR A 28 0.72 14.96 -4.71
C THR A 28 1.32 15.35 -6.06
N HIS A 29 1.72 14.38 -6.88
CA HIS A 29 2.26 14.64 -8.23
C HIS A 29 1.13 14.86 -9.24
N THR A 30 0.95 16.10 -9.70
CA THR A 30 -0.16 16.54 -10.58
C THR A 30 -0.35 15.66 -11.81
N GLU A 31 0.74 15.26 -12.48
CA GLU A 31 0.67 14.41 -13.68
C GLU A 31 0.20 12.98 -13.37
N ALA A 32 0.63 12.42 -12.24
CA ALA A 32 0.23 11.08 -11.82
C ALA A 32 -1.25 11.08 -11.41
N LYS A 33 -1.68 12.14 -10.70
CA LYS A 33 -3.10 12.36 -10.38
C LYS A 33 -3.95 12.48 -11.64
N ARG A 34 -3.52 13.24 -12.65
CA ARG A 34 -4.27 13.40 -13.91
C ARG A 34 -4.43 12.08 -14.69
N ARG A 35 -3.37 11.27 -14.77
CA ARG A 35 -3.38 10.03 -15.56
C ARG A 35 -3.96 8.83 -14.82
N TYR A 36 -3.79 8.77 -13.50
CA TYR A 36 -4.04 7.57 -12.71
C TYR A 36 -4.98 7.80 -11.52
N ALA A 37 -5.76 8.90 -11.50
CA ALA A 37 -6.67 9.25 -10.40
C ALA A 37 -7.48 8.05 -9.88
N ALA A 38 -8.16 7.32 -10.76
CA ALA A 38 -9.01 6.20 -10.39
C ALA A 38 -8.22 5.03 -9.77
N VAL A 39 -7.02 4.76 -10.30
CA VAL A 39 -6.14 3.70 -9.79
C VAL A 39 -5.60 4.08 -8.42
N LEU A 40 -5.12 5.32 -8.26
CA LEU A 40 -4.61 5.83 -6.98
C LEU A 40 -5.71 5.79 -5.91
N ALA A 41 -6.94 6.20 -6.25
CA ALA A 41 -8.09 6.13 -5.36
C ALA A 41 -8.44 4.69 -4.95
N ALA A 42 -8.42 3.75 -5.89
CA ALA A 42 -8.68 2.33 -5.60
C ALA A 42 -7.61 1.73 -4.68
N ILE A 43 -6.32 2.05 -4.91
CA ILE A 43 -5.23 1.58 -4.04
C ILE A 43 -5.37 2.18 -2.64
N ARG A 44 -5.70 3.48 -2.54
CA ARG A 44 -5.94 4.18 -1.27
C ARG A 44 -7.05 3.52 -0.47
N GLN A 45 -8.20 3.30 -1.10
CA GLN A 45 -9.35 2.65 -0.48
C GLN A 45 -9.00 1.25 0.03
N ASN A 46 -8.30 0.44 -0.77
CA ASN A 46 -7.89 -0.91 -0.35
C ASN A 46 -6.91 -0.88 0.82
N LEU A 47 -5.95 0.05 0.83
CA LEU A 47 -5.02 0.21 1.95
C LEU A 47 -5.73 0.62 3.23
N ASP A 48 -6.69 1.54 3.15
CA ASP A 48 -7.45 2.02 4.29
C ASP A 48 -8.37 0.92 4.84
N THR A 49 -9.06 0.18 3.97
CA THR A 49 -9.87 -0.99 4.37
C THR A 49 -9.00 -2.06 5.04
N TYR A 50 -7.82 -2.34 4.51
CA TYR A 50 -6.88 -3.29 5.11
C TYR A 50 -6.44 -2.84 6.51
N LYS A 51 -6.06 -1.55 6.67
CA LYS A 51 -5.70 -0.97 7.97
C LYS A 51 -6.87 -0.99 8.96
N GLN A 52 -8.09 -0.70 8.52
CA GLN A 52 -9.29 -0.68 9.38
C GLN A 52 -9.68 -2.09 9.84
N THR A 53 -9.69 -3.07 8.94
CA THR A 53 -9.96 -4.48 9.27
C THR A 53 -9.00 -4.98 10.35
N ARG A 54 -7.75 -4.49 10.33
CA ARG A 54 -6.71 -4.81 11.33
C ARG A 54 -6.84 -4.06 12.65
N LYS A 55 -7.36 -2.82 12.65
CA LYS A 55 -7.61 -2.09 13.91
C LYS A 55 -8.76 -2.68 14.72
N MET A 56 -9.65 -3.45 14.08
CA MET A 56 -10.78 -4.12 14.73
C MET A 56 -10.55 -5.61 15.04
N ALA A 57 -9.37 -6.14 14.72
CA ALA A 57 -8.97 -7.53 15.00
C ALA A 57 -7.88 -7.58 16.08
#